data_AF-A0A2C6A8Z2-F1
#
_entry.id   AF-A0A2C6A8Z2-F1
#
_cell.length_a   1.000
_cell.length_b   1.000
_cell.length_c   1.000
_cell.angle_alpha   90.00
_cell.angle_beta   90.00
_cell.angle_gamma   90.00
#
_symmetry.space_group_name_H-M   'P 1'
#
loop_
_entity.id
_entity.type
_entity.pdbx_description
1 polymer ?
#
loop_
_entity_poly.entity_id
_entity_poly.type
_entity_poly.pdbx_seq_one_letter_code
_entity_poly.pdbx_strand_id
1 'polypeptide(L)'
;MGKGFLADQGLLGEDLGRTVKQACKHRGLDVELRAILNDSSACLLARAYSYTSTRFSLILGTGVNMAAFLPVAGIGRPKFGRRPDGWFDKATHVIVNTELGMFGHDILPLTRWDRLLNKEHPRPGYQPLEHLVSGMYLGEIVRLAIVDAVAATGLLLGGLVPPSLLAPYSLATHTLSLIESDDSSDLAAAIKVFSESHPSTHTPTTSDLLAIKALASFVSVRSSAIVATCVFTLWDCRLEAERAYISTLPERSPERLEAEADLTLESTTVAFNGSVIENYPGYLGNCQRYVDDLVASKALTEPRSIRLVPAKESSLMGAAVALACVERNE
;
A
#
# COMPACT_ATOMS: atom_id res chain seq x y z
N MET A 1 -13.13 -11.94 -3.83
CA MET A 1 -12.55 -11.15 -4.95
C MET A 1 -12.59 -9.68 -4.58
N GLY A 2 -11.43 -9.02 -4.57
CA GLY A 2 -11.30 -7.57 -4.38
C GLY A 2 -11.50 -6.82 -5.71
N LYS A 3 -11.63 -5.49 -5.64
CA LYS A 3 -11.63 -4.56 -6.80
C LYS A 3 -12.77 -4.72 -7.84
N GLY A 4 -13.87 -5.40 -7.53
CA GLY A 4 -15.12 -5.34 -8.32
C GLY A 4 -15.18 -6.17 -9.61
N PHE A 5 -14.28 -7.13 -9.81
CA PHE A 5 -14.30 -8.02 -10.98
C PHE A 5 -15.50 -8.98 -10.97
N LEU A 6 -16.21 -9.09 -12.10
CA LEU A 6 -17.33 -10.03 -12.35
C LEU A 6 -16.91 -11.30 -13.10
N ALA A 7 -15.60 -11.49 -13.31
CA ALA A 7 -15.04 -12.63 -14.01
C ALA A 7 -14.71 -13.79 -13.04
N ASP A 8 -15.59 -14.09 -12.09
CA ASP A 8 -15.42 -15.19 -11.11
C ASP A 8 -16.28 -16.42 -11.42
N GLN A 9 -17.28 -16.29 -12.29
CA GLN A 9 -18.18 -17.38 -12.65
C GLN A 9 -17.39 -18.53 -13.31
N GLY A 10 -17.23 -19.63 -12.57
CA GLY A 10 -16.50 -20.83 -13.01
C GLY A 10 -14.99 -20.84 -12.73
N LEU A 11 -14.42 -19.81 -12.08
CA LEU A 11 -12.99 -19.77 -11.72
C LEU A 11 -12.74 -19.97 -10.22
N LEU A 12 -13.77 -19.90 -9.38
CA LEU A 12 -13.67 -20.15 -7.95
C LEU A 12 -13.29 -21.60 -7.68
N GLY A 13 -12.12 -21.80 -7.05
CA GLY A 13 -11.57 -23.13 -6.74
C GLY A 13 -10.69 -23.72 -7.85
N GLU A 14 -10.61 -23.07 -9.00
CA GLU A 14 -9.73 -23.49 -10.10
C GLU A 14 -8.29 -23.02 -9.88
N ASP A 15 -7.34 -23.80 -10.41
CA ASP A 15 -5.93 -23.44 -10.42
C ASP A 15 -5.69 -22.39 -11.52
N LEU A 16 -5.47 -21.13 -11.13
CA LEU A 16 -5.20 -20.03 -12.04
C LEU A 16 -4.05 -20.34 -13.02
N GLY A 17 -3.03 -21.06 -12.57
CA GLY A 17 -1.90 -21.43 -13.41
C GLY A 17 -2.28 -22.41 -14.51
N ARG A 18 -3.15 -23.37 -14.21
CA ARG A 18 -3.75 -24.28 -15.20
C ARG A 18 -4.60 -23.51 -16.21
N THR A 19 -5.45 -22.59 -15.76
CA THR A 19 -6.31 -21.78 -16.63
C THR A 19 -5.48 -20.98 -17.64
N VAL A 20 -4.43 -20.30 -17.18
CA VAL A 20 -3.53 -19.53 -18.05
C VAL A 20 -2.79 -20.45 -19.03
N LYS A 21 -2.23 -21.57 -18.54
CA LYS A 21 -1.54 -22.56 -19.40
C LYS A 21 -2.45 -23.11 -20.51
N GLN A 22 -3.70 -23.45 -20.19
CA GLN A 22 -4.67 -23.94 -21.17
C GLN A 22 -4.99 -22.88 -22.23
N ALA A 23 -5.22 -21.64 -21.82
CA ALA A 23 -5.48 -20.54 -22.74
C ALA A 23 -4.31 -20.30 -23.71
N CYS A 24 -3.07 -20.33 -23.21
CA CYS A 24 -1.87 -20.22 -24.03
C CYS A 24 -1.74 -21.38 -25.02
N LYS A 25 -1.97 -22.63 -24.57
CA LYS A 25 -1.94 -23.82 -25.42
C LYS A 25 -2.98 -23.78 -26.53
N HIS A 26 -4.20 -23.33 -26.23
CA HIS A 26 -5.27 -23.17 -27.24
C HIS A 26 -4.91 -22.16 -28.33
N ARG A 27 -4.03 -21.19 -28.03
CA ARG A 27 -3.51 -20.22 -29.00
C ARG A 27 -2.20 -20.66 -29.67
N GLY A 28 -1.70 -21.86 -29.41
CA GLY A 28 -0.43 -22.35 -29.96
C GLY A 28 0.80 -21.62 -29.42
N LEU A 29 0.71 -21.01 -28.23
CA LEU A 29 1.83 -20.31 -27.60
C LEU A 29 2.70 -21.31 -26.82
N ASP A 30 3.99 -21.34 -27.11
CA ASP A 30 4.98 -22.14 -26.39
C ASP A 30 5.48 -21.38 -25.16
N VAL A 31 4.72 -21.47 -24.06
CA VAL A 31 5.02 -20.77 -22.80
C VAL A 31 4.84 -21.71 -21.61
N GLU A 32 5.81 -21.69 -20.69
CA GLU A 32 5.73 -22.39 -19.41
C GLU A 32 5.52 -21.41 -18.27
N LEU A 33 4.39 -21.52 -17.58
CA LEU A 33 4.17 -20.78 -16.33
C LEU A 33 4.84 -21.51 -15.15
N ARG A 34 5.87 -20.87 -14.59
CA ARG A 34 6.68 -21.36 -13.46
C ARG A 34 6.40 -20.65 -12.12
N ALA A 35 5.97 -19.40 -12.15
CA ALA A 35 5.76 -18.58 -10.95
C ALA A 35 4.51 -17.70 -11.11
N ILE A 36 3.77 -17.56 -10.02
CA ILE A 36 2.66 -16.61 -9.86
C ILE A 36 2.95 -15.82 -8.60
N LEU A 37 2.84 -14.51 -8.67
CA LEU A 37 3.27 -13.60 -7.61
C LEU A 37 2.20 -12.54 -7.38
N ASN A 38 2.10 -12.10 -6.13
CA ASN A 38 1.41 -10.86 -5.82
C ASN A 38 2.27 -9.65 -6.25
N ASP A 39 1.63 -8.53 -6.59
CA ASP A 39 2.26 -7.29 -7.01
C ASP A 39 3.22 -6.71 -5.96
N SER A 40 2.86 -6.75 -4.67
CA SER A 40 3.76 -6.36 -3.58
C SER A 40 5.00 -7.26 -3.50
N SER A 41 4.84 -8.58 -3.64
CA SER A 41 5.98 -9.50 -3.65
C SER A 41 6.90 -9.24 -4.84
N ALA A 42 6.33 -8.95 -6.02
CA ALA A 42 7.09 -8.56 -7.20
C ALA A 42 7.83 -7.23 -6.97
N CYS A 43 7.20 -6.25 -6.33
CA CYS A 43 7.83 -4.98 -5.94
C CYS A 43 9.04 -5.17 -5.03
N LEU A 44 8.92 -6.03 -4.03
CA LEU A 44 10.04 -6.39 -3.17
C LEU A 44 11.19 -7.00 -3.98
N LEU A 45 10.90 -8.04 -4.78
CA LEU A 45 11.90 -8.75 -5.57
C LEU A 45 12.61 -7.86 -6.59
N ALA A 46 11.87 -7.01 -7.29
CA ALA A 46 12.40 -6.10 -8.29
C ALA A 46 13.49 -5.20 -7.71
N ARG A 47 13.30 -4.71 -6.48
CA ARG A 47 14.27 -3.84 -5.83
C ARG A 47 15.36 -4.59 -5.09
N ALA A 48 15.03 -5.73 -4.48
CA ALA A 48 15.99 -6.60 -3.81
C ALA A 48 17.10 -7.09 -4.76
N TYR A 49 16.80 -7.26 -6.05
CA TYR A 49 17.80 -7.59 -7.06
C TYR A 49 18.94 -6.56 -7.16
N SER A 50 18.65 -5.27 -6.99
CA SER A 50 19.66 -4.21 -7.08
C SER A 50 20.13 -3.68 -5.73
N TYR A 51 19.35 -3.89 -4.66
CA TYR A 51 19.63 -3.35 -3.33
C TYR A 51 19.46 -4.44 -2.28
N THR A 52 20.59 -4.94 -1.79
CA THR A 52 20.66 -6.00 -0.77
C THR A 52 20.09 -5.57 0.58
N SER A 53 19.77 -4.28 0.79
CA SER A 53 19.07 -3.76 1.97
C SER A 53 17.55 -3.80 1.87
N THR A 54 16.98 -4.24 0.74
CA THR A 54 15.52 -4.30 0.55
C THR A 54 14.91 -5.42 1.36
N ARG A 55 14.03 -5.08 2.32
CA ARG A 55 13.32 -6.07 3.16
C ARG A 55 11.82 -5.98 3.07
N PHE A 56 11.30 -4.89 2.54
CA PHE A 56 9.87 -4.65 2.44
C PHE A 56 9.51 -4.07 1.08
N SER A 57 8.23 -4.19 0.76
CA SER A 57 7.61 -3.37 -0.27
C SER A 57 6.31 -2.75 0.21
N LEU A 58 5.91 -1.67 -0.47
CA LEU A 58 4.67 -0.95 -0.28
C LEU A 58 4.02 -0.70 -1.65
N ILE A 59 2.83 -1.24 -1.85
CA ILE A 59 1.95 -0.83 -2.94
C ILE A 59 0.96 0.18 -2.38
N LEU A 60 0.98 1.41 -2.88
CA LEU A 60 0.03 2.46 -2.47
C LEU A 60 -0.48 3.24 -3.68
N GLY A 61 -1.61 2.80 -4.20
CA GLY A 61 -2.31 3.39 -5.33
C GLY A 61 -3.81 3.35 -5.09
N THR A 62 -4.57 2.69 -5.96
CA THR A 62 -6.00 2.42 -5.74
C THR A 62 -6.25 1.62 -4.46
N GLY A 63 -5.38 0.67 -4.12
CA GLY A 63 -5.40 -0.10 -2.88
C GLY A 63 -4.11 0.07 -2.09
N VAL A 64 -4.00 -0.63 -0.95
CA VAL A 64 -2.78 -0.69 -0.15
C VAL A 64 -2.38 -2.14 0.11
N ASN A 65 -1.10 -2.45 -0.06
CA ASN A 65 -0.56 -3.73 0.36
C ASN A 65 0.94 -3.63 0.69
N MET A 66 1.46 -4.59 1.45
CA MET A 66 2.88 -4.71 1.73
C MET A 66 3.34 -6.16 1.58
N ALA A 67 4.59 -6.34 1.19
CA ALA A 67 5.29 -7.60 1.35
C ALA A 67 6.52 -7.42 2.25
N ALA A 68 6.87 -8.47 2.97
CA ALA A 68 8.01 -8.50 3.88
C ALA A 68 8.86 -9.74 3.66
N PHE A 69 10.17 -9.60 3.78
CA PHE A 69 11.12 -10.70 3.86
C PHE A 69 11.37 -11.04 5.33
N LEU A 70 10.86 -12.19 5.77
CA LEU A 70 10.83 -12.61 7.18
C LEU A 70 11.47 -13.99 7.36
N PRO A 71 12.05 -14.28 8.54
CA PRO A 71 12.50 -15.62 8.88
C PRO A 71 11.35 -16.63 8.86
N VAL A 72 11.61 -17.83 8.34
CA VAL A 72 10.63 -18.93 8.32
C VAL A 72 10.18 -19.28 9.74
N ALA A 73 11.11 -19.24 10.71
CA ALA A 73 10.84 -19.49 12.11
C ALA A 73 9.85 -18.48 12.75
N GLY A 74 9.73 -17.28 12.19
CA GLY A 74 8.79 -16.25 12.67
C GLY A 74 7.33 -16.48 12.24
N ILE A 75 7.07 -17.50 11.41
CA ILE A 75 5.75 -17.77 10.86
C ILE A 75 5.29 -19.16 11.32
N GLY A 76 4.05 -19.24 11.83
CA GLY A 76 3.46 -20.51 12.24
C GLY A 76 3.41 -21.51 11.08
N ARG A 77 3.94 -22.72 11.30
CA ARG A 77 4.00 -23.82 10.31
C ARG A 77 2.70 -24.05 9.52
N PRO A 78 1.49 -23.99 10.13
CA PRO A 78 0.24 -24.16 9.38
C PRO A 78 0.04 -23.19 8.22
N LYS A 79 0.64 -21.98 8.27
CA LYS A 79 0.53 -20.98 7.20
C LYS A 79 1.29 -21.35 5.92
N PHE A 80 2.23 -22.27 5.97
CA PHE A 80 3.01 -22.67 4.80
C PHE A 80 2.30 -23.71 3.92
N GLY A 81 1.21 -24.31 4.41
CA GLY A 81 0.54 -25.42 3.73
C GLY A 81 1.47 -26.62 3.55
N ARG A 82 1.25 -27.40 2.48
CA ARG A 82 2.12 -28.53 2.14
C ARG A 82 3.37 -28.02 1.41
N ARG A 83 4.55 -28.34 1.94
CA ARG A 83 5.85 -28.06 1.32
C ARG A 83 6.57 -29.36 0.96
N PRO A 84 7.49 -29.34 -0.02
CA PRO A 84 8.34 -30.49 -0.31
C PRO A 84 9.16 -30.92 0.90
N ASP A 85 9.52 -32.19 0.97
CA ASP A 85 10.40 -32.71 2.01
C ASP A 85 11.75 -31.99 1.96
N GLY A 86 12.29 -31.65 3.14
CA GLY A 86 13.53 -30.88 3.26
C GLY A 86 13.41 -29.37 2.98
N TRP A 87 12.22 -28.86 2.62
CA TRP A 87 12.04 -27.42 2.37
C TRP A 87 12.36 -26.57 3.61
N PHE A 88 11.85 -26.98 4.77
CA PHE A 88 12.09 -26.27 6.04
C PHE A 88 13.54 -26.37 6.54
N ASP A 89 14.31 -27.33 6.04
CA ASP A 89 15.73 -27.49 6.39
C ASP A 89 16.62 -26.57 5.55
N LYS A 90 16.14 -26.13 4.38
CA LYS A 90 16.86 -25.24 3.46
C LYS A 90 16.39 -23.78 3.53
N ALA A 91 15.11 -23.55 3.78
CA ALA A 91 14.51 -22.22 3.74
C ALA A 91 14.69 -21.49 5.07
N THR A 92 15.59 -20.51 5.10
CA THR A 92 15.83 -19.64 6.25
C THR A 92 14.82 -18.50 6.33
N HIS A 93 14.47 -17.93 5.16
CA HIS A 93 13.59 -16.79 5.03
C HIS A 93 12.55 -16.99 3.92
N VAL A 94 11.49 -16.20 3.98
CA VAL A 94 10.38 -16.25 3.03
C VAL A 94 9.82 -14.85 2.79
N ILE A 95 9.33 -14.62 1.57
CA ILE A 95 8.55 -13.42 1.24
C ILE A 95 7.09 -13.67 1.65
N VAL A 96 6.58 -12.79 2.48
CA VAL A 96 5.20 -12.78 2.94
C VAL A 96 4.47 -11.64 2.28
N ASN A 97 3.44 -11.95 1.48
CA ASN A 97 2.39 -10.99 1.16
C ASN A 97 1.51 -10.84 2.41
N THR A 98 1.49 -9.65 3.01
CA THR A 98 0.82 -9.44 4.30
C THR A 98 -0.69 -9.19 4.15
N GLU A 99 -1.16 -8.84 2.94
CA GLU A 99 -2.53 -8.37 2.69
C GLU A 99 -2.93 -7.26 3.70
N LEU A 100 -2.01 -6.31 3.92
CA LEU A 100 -2.06 -5.33 5.01
C LEU A 100 -3.38 -4.53 5.05
N GLY A 101 -4.03 -4.32 3.91
CA GLY A 101 -5.32 -3.63 3.84
C GLY A 101 -6.40 -4.19 4.77
N MET A 102 -6.33 -5.47 5.13
CA MET A 102 -7.25 -6.14 6.07
C MET A 102 -6.98 -5.84 7.56
N PHE A 103 -5.86 -5.21 7.89
CA PHE A 103 -5.49 -4.87 9.26
C PHE A 103 -6.35 -3.73 9.82
N GLY A 104 -6.47 -3.65 11.15
CA GLY A 104 -6.95 -2.43 11.80
C GLY A 104 -8.40 -2.41 12.27
N HIS A 105 -9.08 -3.56 12.33
CA HIS A 105 -10.43 -3.59 12.90
C HIS A 105 -10.40 -3.11 14.37
N ASP A 106 -11.25 -2.14 14.71
CA ASP A 106 -11.44 -1.56 16.04
C ASP A 106 -10.24 -0.87 16.70
N ILE A 107 -9.12 -0.74 16.00
CA ILE A 107 -7.89 -0.07 16.50
C ILE A 107 -7.52 1.20 15.74
N LEU A 108 -8.12 1.43 14.57
CA LEU A 108 -7.82 2.59 13.73
C LEU A 108 -8.50 3.87 14.25
N PRO A 109 -7.87 5.05 14.12
CA PRO A 109 -8.44 6.32 14.56
C PRO A 109 -9.52 6.82 13.58
N LEU A 110 -10.73 6.28 13.69
CA LEU A 110 -11.83 6.58 12.78
C LEU A 110 -12.53 7.92 13.10
N THR A 111 -12.67 8.77 12.08
CA THR A 111 -13.52 9.96 12.10
C THR A 111 -14.99 9.59 11.89
N ARG A 112 -15.89 10.58 11.95
CA ARG A 112 -17.31 10.36 11.60
C ARG A 112 -17.51 9.97 10.14
N TRP A 113 -16.68 10.50 9.23
CA TRP A 113 -16.76 10.19 7.80
C TRP A 113 -16.24 8.79 7.48
N ASP A 114 -15.19 8.33 8.17
CA ASP A 114 -14.70 6.94 7.99
C ASP A 114 -15.75 5.92 8.46
N ARG A 115 -16.46 6.21 9.56
CA ARG A 115 -17.57 5.37 10.04
C ARG A 115 -18.74 5.35 9.05
N LEU A 116 -19.06 6.50 8.46
CA LEU A 116 -20.11 6.60 7.44
C LEU A 116 -19.75 5.80 6.19
N LEU A 117 -18.53 5.98 5.67
CA LEU A 117 -18.00 5.21 4.54
C LEU A 117 -18.09 3.71 4.81
N ASN A 118 -17.62 3.25 5.97
CA ASN A 118 -17.66 1.83 6.33
C ASN A 118 -19.10 1.28 6.44
N LYS A 119 -20.05 2.07 6.93
CA LYS A 119 -21.46 1.68 7.06
C LYS A 119 -22.14 1.52 5.68
N GLU A 120 -21.81 2.40 4.74
CA GLU A 120 -22.40 2.40 3.39
C GLU A 120 -21.66 1.50 2.40
N HIS A 121 -20.46 1.03 2.75
CA HIS A 121 -19.68 0.12 1.93
C HIS A 121 -20.43 -1.20 1.69
N PRO A 122 -20.38 -1.80 0.47
CA PRO A 122 -21.06 -3.07 0.17
C PRO A 122 -20.67 -4.24 1.08
N ARG A 123 -19.50 -4.16 1.71
CA ARG A 123 -19.02 -5.13 2.71
C ARG A 123 -18.46 -4.37 3.91
N PRO A 124 -19.30 -3.98 4.89
CA PRO A 124 -18.82 -3.28 6.08
C PRO A 124 -17.75 -4.10 6.81
N GLY A 125 -16.69 -3.43 7.26
CA GLY A 125 -15.55 -4.06 7.95
C GLY A 125 -14.54 -4.75 7.02
N TYR A 126 -14.78 -4.78 5.71
CA TYR A 126 -13.81 -5.32 4.75
C TYR A 126 -12.71 -4.29 4.48
N GLN A 127 -11.45 -4.70 4.67
CA GLN A 127 -10.25 -3.88 4.44
C GLN A 127 -10.22 -2.51 5.19
N PRO A 128 -10.31 -2.52 6.54
CA PRO A 128 -10.47 -1.29 7.30
C PRO A 128 -9.28 -0.32 7.14
N LEU A 129 -8.04 -0.81 7.06
CA LEU A 129 -6.88 0.06 6.80
C LEU A 129 -6.95 0.70 5.41
N GLU A 130 -7.37 -0.05 4.40
CA GLU A 130 -7.43 0.44 3.01
C GLU A 130 -8.33 1.67 2.89
N HIS A 131 -9.45 1.70 3.62
CA HIS A 131 -10.38 2.85 3.68
C HIS A 131 -9.71 4.15 4.13
N LEU A 132 -8.67 4.09 4.97
CA LEU A 132 -8.04 5.28 5.51
C LEU A 132 -6.93 5.82 4.62
N VAL A 133 -6.32 4.95 3.80
CA VAL A 133 -5.04 5.25 3.16
C VAL A 133 -5.02 5.17 1.64
N SER A 134 -5.89 4.38 1.02
CA SER A 134 -5.81 4.12 -0.41
C SER A 134 -6.46 5.21 -1.25
N GLY A 135 -5.96 5.38 -2.46
CA GLY A 135 -6.46 6.36 -3.42
C GLY A 135 -7.90 6.11 -3.88
N MET A 136 -8.48 4.93 -3.61
CA MET A 136 -9.92 4.71 -3.82
C MET A 136 -10.78 5.48 -2.81
N TYR A 137 -10.29 5.65 -1.58
CA TYR A 137 -11.09 6.15 -0.46
C TYR A 137 -10.70 7.56 0.00
N LEU A 138 -9.47 8.05 -0.27
CA LEU A 138 -9.08 9.43 0.09
C LEU A 138 -10.07 10.47 -0.47
N GLY A 139 -10.38 10.36 -1.76
CA GLY A 139 -11.38 11.20 -2.42
C GLY A 139 -12.78 11.09 -1.81
N GLU A 140 -13.20 9.87 -1.43
CA GLU A 140 -14.52 9.64 -0.84
C GLU A 140 -14.64 10.23 0.57
N ILE A 141 -13.61 10.11 1.39
CA ILE A 141 -13.59 10.74 2.72
C ILE A 141 -13.69 12.27 2.60
N VAL A 142 -12.98 12.87 1.65
CA VAL A 142 -13.06 14.31 1.41
C VAL A 142 -14.44 14.69 0.86
N ARG A 143 -15.05 13.89 -0.03
CA ARG A 143 -16.41 14.11 -0.53
C ARG A 143 -17.41 14.16 0.62
N LEU A 144 -17.38 13.16 1.50
CA LEU A 144 -18.24 13.10 2.67
C LEU A 144 -18.05 14.31 3.58
N ALA A 145 -16.81 14.75 3.78
CA ALA A 145 -16.51 15.95 4.56
C ALA A 145 -17.04 17.24 3.91
N ILE A 146 -16.93 17.38 2.58
CA ILE A 146 -17.48 18.52 1.84
C ILE A 146 -19.00 18.56 1.97
N VAL A 147 -19.69 17.45 1.71
CA VAL A 147 -21.17 17.38 1.78
C VAL A 147 -21.66 17.74 3.19
N ASP A 148 -21.02 17.18 4.21
CA ASP A 148 -21.32 17.48 5.62
C ASP A 148 -21.05 18.96 5.96
N ALA A 149 -19.94 19.53 5.50
CA ALA A 149 -19.59 20.93 5.74
C ALA A 149 -20.57 21.92 5.06
N VAL A 150 -20.99 21.64 3.83
CA VAL A 150 -22.01 22.46 3.13
C VAL A 150 -23.31 22.43 3.91
N ALA A 151 -23.79 21.24 4.30
CA ALA A 151 -25.04 21.08 5.04
C ALA A 151 -25.01 21.73 6.43
N ALA A 152 -23.88 21.65 7.13
CA ALA A 152 -23.74 22.16 8.50
C ALA A 152 -23.53 23.68 8.56
N THR A 153 -22.83 24.28 7.59
CA THR A 153 -22.43 25.69 7.65
C THR A 153 -23.21 26.59 6.69
N GLY A 154 -23.66 26.07 5.55
CA GLY A 154 -24.21 26.88 4.46
C GLY A 154 -23.22 27.85 3.81
N LEU A 155 -21.94 27.81 4.19
CA LEU A 155 -20.91 28.76 3.72
C LEU A 155 -20.06 28.20 2.59
N LEU A 156 -19.81 26.89 2.59
CA LEU A 156 -19.02 26.22 1.55
C LEU A 156 -19.85 26.06 0.27
N LEU A 157 -19.24 26.35 -0.89
CA LEU A 157 -19.85 26.25 -2.23
C LEU A 157 -21.19 26.99 -2.34
N GLY A 158 -21.31 28.14 -1.68
CA GLY A 158 -22.54 28.93 -1.65
C GLY A 158 -23.73 28.22 -0.99
N GLY A 159 -23.47 27.22 -0.13
CA GLY A 159 -24.49 26.42 0.53
C GLY A 159 -25.14 25.36 -0.37
N LEU A 160 -24.62 25.15 -1.57
CA LEU A 160 -25.15 24.20 -2.55
C LEU A 160 -24.15 23.09 -2.81
N VAL A 161 -24.56 21.85 -2.58
CA VAL A 161 -23.76 20.67 -2.95
C VAL A 161 -23.93 20.43 -4.46
N PRO A 162 -22.85 20.43 -5.26
CA PRO A 162 -22.91 20.00 -6.66
C PRO A 162 -23.59 18.63 -6.79
N PRO A 163 -24.57 18.44 -7.70
CA PRO A 163 -25.33 17.19 -7.79
C PRO A 163 -24.46 15.95 -7.97
N SER A 164 -23.32 16.06 -8.66
CA SER A 164 -22.39 14.94 -8.84
C SER A 164 -21.73 14.49 -7.53
N LEU A 165 -21.53 15.39 -6.55
CA LEU A 165 -20.96 15.05 -5.24
C LEU A 165 -21.93 14.30 -4.32
N LEU A 166 -23.19 14.14 -4.70
CA LEU A 166 -24.14 13.27 -3.98
C LEU A 166 -23.92 11.79 -4.29
N ALA A 167 -23.31 11.47 -5.43
CA ALA A 167 -23.00 10.10 -5.79
C ALA A 167 -21.76 9.60 -5.02
N PRO A 168 -21.79 8.39 -4.44
CA PRO A 168 -20.60 7.79 -3.82
C PRO A 168 -19.44 7.67 -4.81
N TYR A 169 -18.22 7.89 -4.34
CA TYR A 169 -16.97 7.79 -5.11
C TYR A 169 -16.86 8.76 -6.29
N SER A 170 -17.68 9.81 -6.34
CA SER A 170 -17.68 10.79 -7.42
C SER A 170 -16.44 11.69 -7.42
N LEU A 171 -15.85 11.94 -6.25
CA LEU A 171 -14.68 12.79 -6.09
C LEU A 171 -13.41 11.93 -6.16
N ALA A 172 -12.71 12.01 -7.29
CA ALA A 172 -11.49 11.25 -7.49
C ALA A 172 -10.30 11.85 -6.71
N THR A 173 -9.45 10.99 -6.15
CA THR A 173 -8.17 11.40 -5.53
C THR A 173 -7.26 12.14 -6.50
N HIS A 174 -7.36 11.86 -7.81
CA HIS A 174 -6.67 12.63 -8.85
C HIS A 174 -7.13 14.10 -8.89
N THR A 175 -8.43 14.37 -8.80
CA THR A 175 -8.97 15.74 -8.75
C THR A 175 -8.42 16.49 -7.55
N LEU A 176 -8.34 15.83 -6.38
CA LEU A 176 -7.73 16.41 -5.17
C LEU A 176 -6.25 16.71 -5.36
N SER A 177 -5.50 15.80 -6.01
CA SER A 177 -4.07 16.02 -6.27
C SER A 177 -3.82 17.26 -7.14
N LEU A 178 -4.69 17.53 -8.11
CA LEU A 178 -4.62 18.73 -8.96
C LEU A 178 -4.97 20.00 -8.18
N ILE A 179 -5.98 19.93 -7.31
CA ILE A 179 -6.36 21.05 -6.42
C ILE A 179 -5.23 21.37 -5.44
N GLU A 180 -4.64 20.35 -4.79
CA GLU A 180 -3.53 20.56 -3.85
C GLU A 180 -2.25 21.05 -4.55
N SER A 181 -2.04 20.73 -5.82
CA SER A 181 -0.88 21.20 -6.60
C SER A 181 -0.96 22.66 -7.03
N ASP A 182 -2.15 23.28 -6.96
CA ASP A 182 -2.31 24.69 -7.34
C ASP A 182 -1.92 25.60 -6.17
N ASP A 183 -0.73 26.20 -6.27
CA ASP A 183 -0.19 27.15 -5.28
C ASP A 183 -0.34 28.62 -5.72
N SER A 184 -1.14 28.88 -6.77
CA SER A 184 -1.47 30.24 -7.18
C SER A 184 -2.36 30.93 -6.12
N SER A 185 -2.25 32.25 -6.01
CA SER A 185 -3.04 33.01 -5.03
C SER A 185 -4.54 33.07 -5.37
N ASP A 186 -4.89 32.90 -6.65
CA ASP A 186 -6.27 32.90 -7.14
C ASP A 186 -6.87 31.50 -7.26
N LEU A 187 -6.05 30.44 -7.22
CA LEU A 187 -6.44 29.03 -7.36
C LEU A 187 -7.21 28.77 -8.66
N ALA A 188 -6.86 29.48 -9.73
CA ALA A 188 -7.61 29.43 -10.98
C ALA A 188 -7.64 28.03 -11.61
N ALA A 189 -6.55 27.26 -11.51
CA ALA A 189 -6.49 25.90 -12.04
C ALA A 189 -7.33 24.94 -11.20
N ALA A 190 -7.27 25.06 -9.87
CA ALA A 190 -8.09 24.27 -8.95
C ALA A 190 -9.59 24.56 -9.14
N ILE A 191 -9.99 25.83 -9.26
CA ILE A 191 -11.38 26.23 -9.55
C ILE A 191 -11.85 25.62 -10.86
N LYS A 192 -11.02 25.69 -11.92
CA LYS A 192 -11.33 25.12 -13.22
C LYS A 192 -11.52 23.60 -13.13
N VAL A 193 -10.55 22.88 -12.57
CA VAL A 193 -10.58 21.42 -12.44
C VAL A 193 -11.78 20.95 -11.62
N PHE A 194 -12.08 21.62 -10.51
CA PHE A 194 -13.26 21.30 -9.69
C PHE A 194 -14.55 21.56 -10.45
N SER A 195 -14.68 22.69 -11.13
CA SER A 195 -15.90 23.05 -11.88
C SER A 195 -16.15 22.13 -13.08
N GLU A 196 -15.10 21.69 -13.76
CA GLU A 196 -15.19 20.71 -14.86
C GLU A 196 -15.58 19.32 -14.33
N SER A 197 -15.04 18.92 -13.18
CA SER A 197 -15.34 17.61 -12.56
C SER A 197 -16.72 17.58 -11.88
N HIS A 198 -17.13 18.71 -11.32
CA HIS A 198 -18.37 18.85 -10.52
C HIS A 198 -19.16 20.10 -10.93
N PRO A 199 -19.80 20.10 -12.11
CA PRO A 199 -20.58 21.23 -12.58
C PRO A 199 -21.72 21.59 -11.62
N SER A 200 -21.88 22.89 -11.34
CA SER A 200 -22.91 23.41 -10.46
C SER A 200 -23.37 24.81 -10.91
N THR A 201 -24.51 25.27 -10.40
CA THR A 201 -25.01 26.64 -10.66
C THR A 201 -24.17 27.72 -9.97
N HIS A 202 -23.35 27.33 -8.99
CA HIS A 202 -22.42 28.21 -8.28
C HIS A 202 -20.98 27.90 -8.70
N THR A 203 -20.26 28.92 -9.16
CA THR A 203 -18.82 28.81 -9.40
C THR A 203 -18.09 28.87 -8.06
N PRO A 204 -17.29 27.85 -7.71
CA PRO A 204 -16.52 27.87 -6.47
C PRO A 204 -15.60 29.09 -6.37
N THR A 205 -15.54 29.67 -5.18
CA THR A 205 -14.63 30.78 -4.86
C THR A 205 -13.25 30.27 -4.46
N THR A 206 -12.25 31.15 -4.46
CA THR A 206 -10.92 30.84 -3.90
C THR A 206 -11.01 30.35 -2.45
N SER A 207 -11.93 30.91 -1.65
CA SER A 207 -12.16 30.47 -0.26
C SER A 207 -12.68 29.03 -0.19
N ASP A 208 -13.56 28.63 -1.12
CA ASP A 208 -14.06 27.25 -1.17
C ASP A 208 -12.93 26.27 -1.50
N LEU A 209 -12.08 26.62 -2.48
CA LEU A 209 -10.96 25.77 -2.87
C LEU A 209 -9.88 25.70 -1.80
N LEU A 210 -9.65 26.78 -1.03
CA LEU A 210 -8.78 26.74 0.14
C LEU A 210 -9.31 25.78 1.22
N ALA A 211 -10.62 25.77 1.47
CA ALA A 211 -11.23 24.84 2.41
C ALA A 211 -11.13 23.39 1.93
N ILE A 212 -11.39 23.14 0.64
CA ILE A 212 -11.25 21.81 0.03
C ILE A 212 -9.78 21.33 0.05
N LYS A 213 -8.83 22.22 -0.27
CA LYS A 213 -7.38 21.95 -0.19
C LYS A 213 -6.97 21.61 1.24
N ALA A 214 -7.48 22.33 2.24
CA ALA A 214 -7.23 22.01 3.65
C ALA A 214 -7.80 20.63 4.06
N LEU A 215 -9.02 20.30 3.66
CA LEU A 215 -9.62 18.99 3.92
C LEU A 215 -8.80 17.86 3.28
N ALA A 216 -8.42 18.02 2.02
CA ALA A 216 -7.60 17.07 1.29
C ALA A 216 -6.23 16.87 1.96
N SER A 217 -5.60 17.97 2.38
CA SER A 217 -4.33 17.95 3.10
C SER A 217 -4.43 17.22 4.45
N PHE A 218 -5.47 17.46 5.25
CA PHE A 218 -5.65 16.73 6.51
C PHE A 218 -5.83 15.22 6.29
N VAL A 219 -6.59 14.84 5.25
CA VAL A 219 -6.80 13.43 4.91
C VAL A 219 -5.52 12.77 4.40
N SER A 220 -4.74 13.44 3.54
CA SER A 220 -3.48 12.93 2.99
C SER A 220 -2.37 12.86 4.05
N VAL A 221 -2.28 13.85 4.95
CA VAL A 221 -1.35 13.85 6.09
C VAL A 221 -1.68 12.72 7.06
N ARG A 222 -2.96 12.53 7.42
CA ARG A 222 -3.40 11.39 8.23
C ARG A 222 -3.02 10.07 7.56
N SER A 223 -3.31 9.94 6.27
CA SER A 223 -3.02 8.73 5.49
C SER A 223 -1.53 8.39 5.50
N SER A 224 -0.66 9.36 5.20
CA SER A 224 0.80 9.17 5.21
C SER A 224 1.35 8.80 6.59
N ALA A 225 0.82 9.36 7.68
CA ALA A 225 1.21 8.99 9.04
C ALA A 225 0.82 7.54 9.39
N ILE A 226 -0.36 7.09 8.98
CA ILE A 226 -0.82 5.71 9.18
C ILE A 226 0.05 4.73 8.39
N VAL A 227 0.34 5.03 7.12
CA VAL A 227 1.22 4.19 6.29
C VAL A 227 2.64 4.13 6.87
N ALA A 228 3.19 5.26 7.31
CA ALA A 228 4.49 5.32 7.98
C ALA A 228 4.52 4.45 9.25
N THR A 229 3.45 4.49 10.05
CA THR A 229 3.31 3.63 11.24
C THR A 229 3.32 2.16 10.86
N CYS A 230 2.60 1.77 9.81
CA CYS A 230 2.60 0.39 9.33
C CYS A 230 3.99 -0.07 8.87
N VAL A 231 4.70 0.77 8.11
CA VAL A 231 6.07 0.49 7.66
C VAL A 231 7.01 0.31 8.84
N PHE A 232 6.98 1.23 9.80
CA PHE A 232 7.81 1.19 11.00
C PHE A 232 7.50 -0.04 11.86
N THR A 233 6.23 -0.32 12.15
CA THR A 233 5.85 -1.48 12.98
C THR A 233 6.24 -2.79 12.31
N LEU A 234 6.06 -2.92 11.00
CA LEU A 234 6.46 -4.14 10.28
C LEU A 234 7.98 -4.31 10.26
N TRP A 235 8.73 -3.21 10.13
CA TRP A 235 10.19 -3.21 10.31
C TRP A 235 10.59 -3.66 11.71
N ASP A 236 9.93 -3.16 12.74
CA ASP A 236 10.23 -3.52 14.13
C ASP A 236 9.93 -4.99 14.43
N CYS A 237 8.73 -5.47 14.04
CA CYS A 237 8.36 -6.88 14.16
C CYS A 237 9.34 -7.80 13.43
N ARG A 238 9.89 -7.37 12.29
CA ARG A 238 10.94 -8.13 11.60
C ARG A 238 12.19 -8.22 12.47
N LEU A 239 12.67 -7.12 13.04
CA LEU A 239 13.87 -7.14 13.89
C LEU A 239 13.70 -8.06 15.09
N GLU A 240 12.51 -8.09 15.69
CA GLU A 240 12.18 -9.04 16.76
C GLU A 240 12.23 -10.49 16.27
N ALA A 241 11.62 -10.78 15.12
CA ALA A 241 11.63 -12.11 14.52
C ALA A 241 13.06 -12.58 14.16
N GLU A 242 13.89 -11.70 13.60
CA GLU A 242 15.30 -11.97 13.28
C GLU A 242 16.11 -12.28 14.54
N ARG A 243 15.94 -11.51 15.61
CA ARG A 243 16.61 -11.79 16.91
C ARG A 243 16.20 -13.14 17.48
N ALA A 244 14.92 -13.45 17.44
CA ALA A 244 14.41 -14.73 17.90
C ALA A 244 15.02 -15.88 17.08
N TYR A 245 15.07 -15.74 15.75
CA TYR A 245 15.69 -16.72 14.86
C TYR A 245 17.20 -16.90 15.12
N ILE A 246 17.97 -15.80 15.21
CA ILE A 246 19.41 -15.83 15.54
C ILE A 246 19.68 -16.59 16.85
N SER A 247 18.82 -16.44 17.86
CA SER A 247 18.96 -17.14 19.14
C SER A 247 18.85 -18.66 19.03
N THR A 248 18.24 -19.17 17.97
CA THR A 248 18.14 -20.61 17.69
C THR A 248 19.35 -21.20 16.97
N LEU A 249 20.24 -20.34 16.46
CA LEU A 249 21.37 -20.75 15.62
C LEU A 249 22.66 -20.92 16.43
N PRO A 250 23.52 -21.91 16.08
CA PRO A 250 24.83 -22.07 16.69
C PRO A 250 25.71 -20.82 16.51
N GLU A 251 26.44 -20.43 17.56
CA GLU A 251 27.24 -19.19 17.62
C GLU A 251 28.20 -18.95 16.45
N ARG A 252 28.73 -20.02 15.85
CA ARG A 252 29.71 -19.96 14.76
C ARG A 252 29.17 -20.47 13.43
N SER A 253 27.86 -20.63 13.30
CA SER A 253 27.26 -21.06 12.03
C SER A 253 27.31 -19.92 11.00
N PRO A 254 27.60 -20.21 9.72
CA PRO A 254 27.57 -19.19 8.66
C PRO A 254 26.21 -18.47 8.58
N GLU A 255 25.12 -19.22 8.76
CA GLU A 255 23.75 -18.73 8.78
C GLU A 255 23.52 -17.67 9.87
N ARG A 256 24.07 -17.88 11.07
CA ARG A 256 24.00 -16.89 12.15
C ARG A 256 24.75 -15.61 11.81
N LEU A 257 25.94 -15.73 11.24
CA LEU A 257 26.74 -14.55 10.86
C LEU A 257 26.03 -13.72 9.80
N GLU A 258 25.36 -14.36 8.83
CA GLU A 258 24.57 -13.68 7.81
C GLU A 258 23.34 -12.98 8.41
N ALA A 259 22.60 -13.66 9.29
CA ALA A 259 21.43 -13.07 9.96
C ALA A 259 21.82 -11.92 10.92
N GLU A 260 22.95 -12.02 11.62
CA GLU A 260 23.49 -10.92 12.45
C GLU A 260 23.93 -9.73 11.58
N ALA A 261 24.59 -9.97 10.45
CA ALA A 261 24.95 -8.92 9.49
C ALA A 261 23.70 -8.21 8.94
N ASP A 262 22.66 -8.97 8.62
CA ASP A 262 21.36 -8.42 8.22
C ASP A 262 20.71 -7.56 9.32
N LEU A 263 20.64 -8.10 10.54
CA LEU A 263 20.06 -7.41 11.69
C LEU A 263 20.82 -6.10 12.00
N THR A 264 22.08 -5.99 11.58
CA THR A 264 22.95 -4.82 11.79
C THR A 264 22.95 -3.80 10.65
N LEU A 265 22.16 -4.00 9.59
CA LEU A 265 22.04 -3.03 8.49
C LEU A 265 21.63 -1.64 8.95
N GLU A 266 22.48 -0.64 8.70
CA GLU A 266 22.21 0.77 9.03
C GLU A 266 20.97 1.32 8.32
N SER A 267 20.73 0.87 7.08
CA SER A 267 19.61 1.31 6.26
C SER A 267 18.80 0.12 5.76
N THR A 268 17.50 0.15 5.99
CA THR A 268 16.54 -0.82 5.42
C THR A 268 15.74 -0.16 4.31
N THR A 269 15.73 -0.78 3.14
CA THR A 269 14.98 -0.28 1.97
C THR A 269 13.57 -0.85 1.94
N VAL A 270 12.59 0.03 1.72
CA VAL A 270 11.20 -0.29 1.40
C VAL A 270 10.96 0.10 -0.06
N ALA A 271 10.80 -0.90 -0.91
CA ALA A 271 10.47 -0.70 -2.31
C ALA A 271 9.02 -0.23 -2.45
N PHE A 272 8.76 0.93 -3.03
CA PHE A 272 7.38 1.38 -3.24
C PHE A 272 6.99 1.46 -4.71
N ASN A 273 5.69 1.26 -4.96
CA ASN A 273 5.05 1.56 -6.24
C ASN A 273 3.61 1.99 -5.97
N GLY A 274 3.05 2.87 -6.81
CA GLY A 274 1.64 3.17 -6.83
C GLY A 274 1.33 4.66 -6.91
N SER A 275 0.19 4.97 -7.50
CA SER A 275 -0.14 6.33 -7.91
C SER A 275 -0.23 7.34 -6.77
N VAL A 276 -0.62 6.94 -5.56
CA VAL A 276 -0.76 7.85 -4.42
C VAL A 276 0.61 8.23 -3.89
N ILE A 277 1.46 7.25 -3.57
CA ILE A 277 2.80 7.55 -3.03
C ILE A 277 3.70 8.24 -4.06
N GLU A 278 3.52 7.96 -5.35
CA GLU A 278 4.33 8.55 -6.42
C GLU A 278 3.91 9.97 -6.79
N ASN A 279 2.60 10.24 -6.88
CA ASN A 279 2.10 11.44 -7.54
C ASN A 279 1.29 12.37 -6.65
N TYR A 280 0.82 11.91 -5.48
CA TYR A 280 0.02 12.78 -4.60
C TYR A 280 0.93 13.84 -3.94
N PRO A 281 0.60 15.15 -4.03
CA PRO A 281 1.46 16.22 -3.53
C PRO A 281 1.89 16.04 -2.08
N GLY A 282 3.19 16.12 -1.82
CA GLY A 282 3.77 16.01 -0.48
C GLY A 282 3.65 14.63 0.19
N TYR A 283 2.98 13.64 -0.42
CA TYR A 283 2.67 12.37 0.24
C TYR A 283 3.93 11.57 0.60
N LEU A 284 4.83 11.34 -0.36
CA LEU A 284 6.09 10.63 -0.13
C LEU A 284 6.95 11.32 0.93
N GLY A 285 7.08 12.65 0.85
CA GLY A 285 7.85 13.44 1.79
C GLY A 285 7.30 13.35 3.22
N ASN A 286 5.98 13.49 3.38
CA ASN A 286 5.32 13.34 4.67
C ASN A 286 5.48 11.92 5.22
N CYS A 287 5.27 10.89 4.39
CA CYS A 287 5.43 9.50 4.79
C CYS A 287 6.87 9.21 5.24
N GLN A 288 7.88 9.65 4.49
CA GLN A 288 9.30 9.47 4.83
C GLN A 288 9.63 10.20 6.15
N ARG A 289 9.17 11.44 6.32
CA ARG A 289 9.36 12.20 7.57
C ARG A 289 8.79 11.46 8.78
N TYR A 290 7.56 10.96 8.70
CA TYR A 290 6.95 10.21 9.80
C TYR A 290 7.70 8.91 10.09
N VAL A 291 8.19 8.22 9.06
CA VAL A 291 9.04 7.03 9.25
C VAL A 291 10.34 7.39 9.98
N ASP A 292 11.00 8.47 9.57
CA ASP A 292 12.24 8.92 10.22
C ASP A 292 11.99 9.35 11.68
N ASP A 293 10.89 10.08 11.94
CA ASP A 293 10.47 10.48 13.29
C ASP A 293 10.22 9.25 14.20
N LEU A 294 9.54 8.22 13.67
CA LEU A 294 9.26 6.97 14.39
C LEU A 294 10.55 6.19 14.69
N VAL A 295 11.47 6.07 13.72
CA VAL A 295 12.76 5.41 13.92
C VAL A 295 13.59 6.16 14.97
N ALA A 296 13.63 7.49 14.92
CA ALA A 296 14.31 8.31 15.92
C ALA A 296 13.70 8.14 17.32
N SER A 297 12.38 8.01 17.42
CA SER A 297 11.67 7.84 18.69
C SER A 297 12.00 6.52 19.41
N LYS A 298 12.48 5.49 18.67
CA LYS A 298 12.85 4.19 19.24
C LYS A 298 14.15 4.22 20.06
N ALA A 299 14.91 5.33 20.00
CA ALA A 299 16.14 5.54 20.78
C ALA A 299 17.13 4.36 20.69
N LEU A 300 17.38 3.89 19.47
CA LEU A 300 18.27 2.77 19.19
C LEU A 300 19.73 3.13 19.53
N THR A 301 20.49 2.16 20.00
CA THR A 301 21.92 2.34 20.35
C THR A 301 22.78 2.64 19.13
N GLU A 302 22.41 2.08 17.98
CA GLU A 302 23.10 2.26 16.71
C GLU A 302 22.19 3.06 15.75
N PRO A 303 22.78 3.92 14.90
CA PRO A 303 22.00 4.66 13.91
C PRO A 303 21.30 3.68 12.96
N ARG A 304 19.99 3.87 12.79
CA ARG A 304 19.17 3.11 11.84
C ARG A 304 18.30 4.03 11.03
N SER A 305 17.98 3.57 9.82
CA SER A 305 17.10 4.29 8.91
C SER A 305 16.24 3.34 8.09
N ILE A 306 15.07 3.82 7.71
CA ILE A 306 14.19 3.18 6.74
C ILE A 306 14.06 4.15 5.57
N ARG A 307 14.28 3.65 4.34
CA ARG A 307 14.25 4.46 3.13
C ARG A 307 13.17 3.96 2.19
N LEU A 308 12.23 4.83 1.86
CA LEU A 308 11.23 4.60 0.81
C LEU A 308 11.89 4.85 -0.54
N VAL A 309 11.98 3.81 -1.38
CA VAL A 309 12.68 3.87 -2.67
C VAL A 309 11.77 3.37 -3.78
N PRO A 310 11.62 4.11 -4.90
CA PRO A 310 10.71 3.72 -5.97
C PRO A 310 11.19 2.45 -6.68
N ALA A 311 10.25 1.58 -7.04
CA ALA A 311 10.45 0.37 -7.84
C ALA A 311 9.62 0.45 -9.12
N LYS A 312 10.16 1.16 -10.12
CA LYS A 312 9.57 1.26 -11.46
C LYS A 312 9.52 -0.12 -12.11
N GLU A 313 8.44 -0.40 -12.84
CA GLU A 313 8.24 -1.67 -13.57
C GLU A 313 8.36 -2.92 -12.68
N SER A 314 8.04 -2.78 -11.38
CA SER A 314 8.15 -3.83 -10.37
C SER A 314 7.44 -5.12 -10.74
N SER A 315 6.27 -5.05 -11.36
CA SER A 315 5.50 -6.24 -11.75
C SER A 315 6.19 -7.07 -12.82
N LEU A 316 6.98 -6.45 -13.72
CA LEU A 316 7.72 -7.14 -14.77
C LEU A 316 9.07 -7.65 -14.24
N MET A 317 9.87 -6.75 -13.67
CA MET A 317 11.19 -7.08 -13.13
C MET A 317 11.10 -8.07 -11.97
N GLY A 318 10.15 -7.88 -11.06
CA GLY A 318 9.93 -8.78 -9.94
C GLY A 318 9.51 -10.18 -10.38
N ALA A 319 8.70 -10.28 -11.43
CA ALA A 319 8.34 -11.56 -12.02
C ALA A 319 9.54 -12.26 -12.68
N ALA A 320 10.38 -11.51 -13.39
CA ALA A 320 11.61 -12.04 -13.99
C ALA A 320 12.61 -12.52 -12.93
N VAL A 321 12.80 -11.75 -11.85
CA VAL A 321 13.66 -12.12 -10.72
C VAL A 321 13.13 -13.38 -10.02
N ALA A 322 11.83 -13.45 -9.75
CA ALA A 322 11.23 -14.65 -9.17
C ALA A 322 11.46 -15.88 -10.05
N LEU A 323 11.27 -15.74 -11.37
CA LEU A 323 11.49 -16.82 -12.32
C LEU A 323 12.96 -17.29 -12.31
N ALA A 324 13.92 -16.36 -12.19
CA ALA A 324 15.34 -16.68 -12.09
C ALA A 324 15.69 -17.41 -10.78
N CYS A 325 14.92 -17.21 -9.71
CA CYS A 325 15.09 -17.90 -8.43
C CYS A 325 14.43 -19.28 -8.36
N VAL A 326 13.56 -19.64 -9.31
CA VAL A 326 12.97 -20.99 -9.36
C VAL A 326 14.05 -21.97 -9.82
N GLU A 327 14.37 -22.96 -8.98
CA GLU A 327 15.28 -24.05 -9.35
C GLU A 327 14.84 -24.66 -10.70
N ARG A 328 15.79 -24.75 -11.63
CA ARG A 328 15.59 -25.52 -12.85
C ARG A 328 15.65 -26.98 -12.43
N ASN A 329 14.56 -27.72 -12.71
CA ASN A 329 14.66 -29.17 -12.69
C ASN A 329 15.54 -29.53 -13.89
N GLU A 330 16.82 -29.77 -13.65
CA GLU A 330 17.69 -30.50 -14.59
C GLU A 330 17.32 -31.98 -14.60
#